data_AF-A0A1W1V7M0-F1
#
_entry.id   AF-A0A1W1V7M0-F1
#
_cell.length_a   1.000
_cell.length_b   1.000
_cell.length_c   1.000
_cell.angle_alpha   90.00
_cell.angle_beta   90.00
_cell.angle_gamma   90.00
#
_symmetry.space_group_name_H-M   'P 1'
#
loop_
_entity.id
_entity.type
_entity.pdbx_description
1 polymer ?
#
loop_
_entity_poly.entity_id
_entity_poly.type
_entity_poly.pdbx_seq_one_letter_code
_entity_poly.pdbx_strand_id
1 'polypeptide(L)'
;MYFLAFAIAFSVFLFFHPHAGYAATYTVQPGDTLFLIGLRYNVTAEEIKQANGLKDAWIYPGQVLWIPTKSGTNYTVQPGDTLFLIGLRFGISYQEIMAANGLTSEYIYPGQTLWIPERGVLSLASRGGKISYTPEEFDLLARLVYAEARGEPYAGQVAVAAVVLNRLRDGRFPKTIAGVIYEPDAFESVTNGQIWLQPNATAYQAAREALAGKDPSGGALFFWNPATATSPWVWTRKIIAVIGNHVFAI
;
A
#
# COMPACT_ATOMS: atom_id res chain seq x y z
N MET A 1 12.59 -38.87 -36.62
CA MET A 1 12.95 -38.33 -35.30
C MET A 1 11.85 -37.36 -34.87
N TYR A 2 10.80 -37.88 -34.24
CA TYR A 2 9.61 -37.10 -33.87
C TYR A 2 9.78 -36.58 -32.44
N PHE A 3 9.78 -35.24 -32.27
CA PHE A 3 9.69 -34.61 -30.96
C PHE A 3 8.23 -34.65 -30.50
N LEU A 4 7.96 -35.37 -29.41
CA LEU A 4 6.69 -35.34 -28.70
C LEU A 4 6.62 -34.04 -27.88
N ALA A 5 5.69 -33.15 -28.22
CA ALA A 5 5.35 -32.01 -27.39
C ALA A 5 4.37 -32.46 -26.30
N PHE A 6 4.81 -32.50 -25.05
CA PHE A 6 3.92 -32.66 -23.90
C PHE A 6 3.18 -31.34 -23.65
N ALA A 7 1.95 -31.23 -24.12
CA ALA A 7 1.00 -30.24 -23.64
C ALA A 7 0.47 -30.72 -22.28
N ILE A 8 1.00 -30.16 -21.18
CA ILE A 8 0.40 -30.35 -19.85
C ILE A 8 -0.86 -29.48 -19.82
N ALA A 9 -2.01 -30.10 -20.11
CA ALA A 9 -3.30 -29.50 -19.88
C ALA A 9 -3.51 -29.35 -18.37
N PHE A 10 -3.32 -28.13 -17.83
CA PHE A 10 -3.73 -27.80 -16.47
C PHE A 10 -5.26 -27.67 -16.48
N SER A 11 -5.93 -28.79 -16.24
CA SER A 11 -7.37 -28.82 -16.04
C SER A 11 -7.68 -28.02 -14.77
N VAL A 12 -8.34 -26.87 -14.91
CA VAL A 12 -8.87 -26.09 -13.79
C VAL A 12 -10.03 -26.90 -13.20
N PHE A 13 -9.70 -27.84 -12.33
CA PHE A 13 -10.70 -28.46 -11.46
C PHE A 13 -11.16 -27.39 -10.45
N LEU A 14 -12.26 -26.72 -10.76
CA LEU A 14 -13.03 -25.96 -9.78
C LEU A 14 -13.69 -26.96 -8.83
N PHE A 15 -12.92 -27.52 -7.89
CA PHE A 15 -13.50 -28.16 -6.73
C PHE A 15 -14.11 -27.06 -5.85
N PHE A 16 -15.43 -26.89 -5.93
CA PHE A 16 -16.22 -26.14 -4.96
C PHE A 16 -16.19 -26.89 -3.63
N HIS A 17 -15.14 -26.66 -2.85
CA HIS A 17 -15.16 -26.94 -1.43
C HIS A 17 -15.47 -25.61 -0.72
N PRO A 18 -16.58 -25.52 0.02
CA PRO A 18 -16.83 -24.36 0.86
C PRO A 18 -15.82 -24.41 2.00
N HIS A 19 -14.77 -23.60 1.92
CA HIS A 19 -13.77 -23.55 2.96
C HIS A 19 -13.99 -22.31 3.82
N ALA A 20 -14.67 -22.50 4.94
CA ALA A 20 -14.71 -21.52 6.01
C ALA A 20 -13.28 -21.28 6.52
N GLY A 21 -12.72 -20.08 6.29
CA GLY A 21 -11.40 -19.68 6.81
C GLY A 21 -10.43 -18.97 5.85
N TYR A 22 -10.80 -18.74 4.58
CA TYR A 22 -9.96 -18.04 3.59
C TYR A 22 -10.57 -16.70 3.19
N ALA A 23 -9.79 -15.62 3.12
CA ALA A 23 -10.31 -14.27 2.85
C ALA A 23 -10.14 -13.77 1.42
N ALA A 24 -9.19 -14.31 0.65
CA ALA A 24 -8.91 -13.81 -0.69
C ALA A 24 -8.24 -14.87 -1.57
N THR A 25 -8.48 -14.76 -2.87
CA THR A 25 -7.66 -15.41 -3.89
C THR A 25 -6.67 -14.41 -4.48
N TYR A 26 -5.46 -14.86 -4.81
CA TYR A 26 -4.42 -14.05 -5.41
C TYR A 26 -3.87 -14.71 -6.67
N THR A 27 -3.90 -14.00 -7.79
CA THR A 27 -3.27 -14.46 -9.04
C THR A 27 -1.81 -14.04 -9.06
N VAL A 28 -0.92 -15.02 -9.00
CA VAL A 28 0.53 -14.87 -9.02
C VAL A 28 0.96 -14.08 -10.27
N GLN A 29 1.79 -13.07 -10.07
CA GLN A 29 2.36 -12.21 -11.10
C GLN A 29 3.83 -12.59 -11.38
N PRO A 30 4.39 -12.23 -12.55
CA PRO A 30 5.82 -12.38 -12.81
C PRO A 30 6.69 -11.73 -11.72
N GLY A 31 7.56 -12.51 -11.10
CA GLY A 31 8.46 -12.06 -10.03
C GLY A 31 7.96 -12.27 -8.60
N ASP A 32 6.74 -12.81 -8.43
CA ASP A 32 6.22 -13.15 -7.11
C ASP A 32 6.92 -14.35 -6.48
N THR A 33 6.93 -14.37 -5.15
CA THR A 33 7.28 -15.54 -4.33
C THR A 33 6.23 -15.70 -3.24
N LEU A 34 6.05 -16.91 -2.68
CA LEU A 34 5.15 -17.10 -1.52
C LEU A 34 5.53 -16.21 -0.34
N PHE A 35 6.81 -15.87 -0.19
CA PHE A 35 7.28 -14.93 0.81
C PHE A 35 6.78 -13.51 0.54
N LEU A 36 6.91 -13.00 -0.70
CA LEU A 36 6.44 -11.66 -1.06
C LEU A 36 4.91 -11.53 -1.03
N ILE A 37 4.21 -12.60 -1.42
CA ILE A 37 2.75 -12.69 -1.32
C ILE A 37 2.35 -12.76 0.16
N GLY A 38 3.00 -13.60 0.95
CA GLY A 38 2.77 -13.67 2.39
C GLY A 38 3.01 -12.34 3.10
N LEU A 39 4.07 -11.63 2.71
CA LEU A 39 4.34 -10.28 3.17
C LEU A 39 3.22 -9.31 2.79
N ARG A 40 2.69 -9.41 1.57
CA ARG A 40 1.55 -8.60 1.11
C ARG A 40 0.29 -8.88 1.92
N TYR A 41 0.01 -10.14 2.23
CA TYR A 41 -1.24 -10.56 2.86
C TYR A 41 -1.14 -10.82 4.36
N ASN A 42 0.01 -10.50 4.97
CA ASN A 42 0.31 -10.78 6.36
C ASN A 42 0.03 -12.24 6.77
N VAL A 43 0.55 -13.15 5.98
CA VAL A 43 0.60 -14.58 6.28
C VAL A 43 1.99 -15.10 5.94
N THR A 44 2.42 -16.12 6.62
CA THR A 44 3.69 -16.78 6.31
C THR A 44 3.58 -17.50 4.97
N ALA A 45 4.71 -17.60 4.26
CA ALA A 45 4.81 -18.44 3.08
C ALA A 45 4.34 -19.88 3.38
N GLU A 46 4.59 -20.37 4.60
CA GLU A 46 4.16 -21.68 5.06
C GLU A 46 2.64 -21.79 5.20
N GLU A 47 1.97 -20.78 5.74
CA GLU A 47 0.50 -20.73 5.82
C GLU A 47 -0.13 -20.71 4.43
N ILE A 48 0.42 -19.94 3.49
CA ILE A 48 -0.05 -19.97 2.08
C ILE A 48 0.20 -21.35 1.48
N LYS A 49 1.39 -21.93 1.72
CA LYS A 49 1.75 -23.25 1.21
C LYS A 49 0.76 -24.32 1.68
N GLN A 50 0.47 -24.35 2.98
CA GLN A 50 -0.49 -25.27 3.60
C GLN A 50 -1.92 -25.03 3.09
N ALA A 51 -2.36 -23.77 3.02
CA ALA A 51 -3.67 -23.38 2.48
C ALA A 51 -3.91 -23.86 1.04
N ASN A 52 -2.84 -23.96 0.25
CA ASN A 52 -2.90 -24.30 -1.16
C ASN A 52 -2.46 -25.74 -1.46
N GLY A 53 -2.19 -26.56 -0.44
CA GLY A 53 -1.69 -27.93 -0.62
C GLY A 53 -0.38 -28.01 -1.39
N LEU A 54 0.42 -26.95 -1.38
CA LEU A 54 1.71 -26.90 -2.08
C LEU A 54 2.73 -27.74 -1.32
N LYS A 55 3.53 -28.52 -2.05
CA LYS A 55 4.63 -29.31 -1.47
C LYS A 55 5.87 -28.43 -1.19
N ASP A 56 6.00 -27.36 -1.96
CA ASP A 56 7.19 -26.50 -2.06
C ASP A 56 6.78 -25.02 -2.12
N ALA A 57 7.74 -24.10 -2.06
CA ALA A 57 7.48 -22.68 -2.22
C ALA A 57 7.42 -22.19 -3.68
N TRP A 58 7.50 -23.11 -4.65
CA TRP A 58 7.47 -22.79 -6.08
C TRP A 58 6.06 -22.42 -6.53
N ILE A 59 5.96 -21.26 -7.18
CA ILE A 59 4.73 -20.74 -7.78
C ILE A 59 5.00 -20.22 -9.19
N TYR A 60 3.97 -20.22 -10.03
CA TYR A 60 4.06 -19.78 -11.42
C TYR A 60 3.16 -18.57 -11.68
N PRO A 61 3.58 -17.61 -12.53
CA PRO A 61 2.69 -16.54 -12.98
C PRO A 61 1.38 -17.10 -13.55
N GLY A 62 0.26 -16.51 -13.14
CA GLY A 62 -1.10 -16.95 -13.47
C GLY A 62 -1.68 -17.98 -12.50
N GLN A 63 -0.89 -18.57 -11.61
CA GLN A 63 -1.40 -19.47 -10.57
C GLN A 63 -2.30 -18.70 -9.58
N VAL A 64 -3.46 -19.25 -9.25
CA VAL A 64 -4.34 -18.66 -8.24
C VAL A 64 -4.06 -19.31 -6.89
N LEU A 65 -3.72 -18.52 -5.89
CA LEU A 65 -3.47 -18.94 -4.51
C LEU A 65 -4.60 -18.50 -3.60
N TRP A 66 -4.95 -19.36 -2.65
CA TRP A 66 -5.81 -19.05 -1.52
C TRP A 66 -5.00 -18.49 -0.38
N ILE A 67 -5.40 -17.33 0.10
CA ILE A 67 -4.70 -16.62 1.14
C ILE A 67 -5.50 -16.79 2.45
N PRO A 68 -4.96 -17.52 3.44
CA PRO A 68 -5.64 -17.72 4.72
C PRO A 68 -5.73 -16.41 5.52
N THR A 69 -6.77 -16.25 6.33
CA THR A 69 -6.82 -15.18 7.36
C THR A 69 -7.20 -15.77 8.69
N LYS A 70 -6.51 -15.35 9.75
CA LYS A 70 -6.69 -15.93 11.09
C LYS A 70 -7.67 -15.16 11.99
N SER A 71 -8.10 -13.95 11.61
CA SER A 71 -8.99 -13.10 12.41
C SER A 71 -9.77 -12.12 11.53
N GLY A 72 -10.87 -11.56 12.04
CA GLY A 72 -11.73 -10.60 11.35
C GLY A 72 -12.86 -10.09 12.25
N THR A 73 -13.51 -9.00 11.83
CA THR A 73 -14.63 -8.37 12.54
C THR A 73 -15.84 -8.21 11.63
N ASN A 74 -17.05 -8.23 12.19
CA ASN A 74 -18.23 -7.80 11.47
C ASN A 74 -18.33 -6.26 11.51
N TYR A 75 -18.66 -5.66 10.38
CA TYR A 75 -18.91 -4.24 10.24
C TYR A 75 -20.27 -3.99 9.61
N THR A 76 -21.10 -3.16 10.26
CA THR A 76 -22.38 -2.72 9.69
C THR A 76 -22.19 -1.43 8.92
N VAL A 77 -22.44 -1.48 7.61
CA VAL A 77 -22.35 -0.35 6.68
C VAL A 77 -23.21 0.81 7.16
N GLN A 78 -22.63 2.00 7.22
CA GLN A 78 -23.29 3.24 7.63
C GLN A 78 -23.69 4.08 6.42
N PRO A 79 -24.66 5.01 6.56
CA PRO A 79 -24.95 5.99 5.51
C PRO A 79 -23.69 6.76 5.09
N GLY A 80 -23.37 6.71 3.78
CA GLY A 80 -22.19 7.37 3.20
C GLY A 80 -20.94 6.50 3.12
N ASP A 81 -20.97 5.27 3.62
CA ASP A 81 -19.85 4.34 3.43
C ASP A 81 -19.73 3.87 1.97
N THR A 82 -18.49 3.67 1.55
CA THR A 82 -18.13 2.89 0.36
C THR A 82 -17.20 1.77 0.79
N LEU A 83 -17.09 0.69 0.00
CA LEU A 83 -16.12 -0.38 0.29
C LEU A 83 -14.69 0.16 0.38
N PHE A 84 -14.38 1.20 -0.40
CA PHE A 84 -13.12 1.93 -0.32
C PHE A 84 -12.91 2.58 1.05
N LEU A 85 -13.87 3.35 1.56
CA LEU A 85 -13.76 4.03 2.86
C LEU A 85 -13.73 3.04 4.03
N ILE A 86 -14.46 1.94 3.92
CA ILE A 86 -14.43 0.85 4.90
C ILE A 86 -13.06 0.18 4.87
N GLY A 87 -12.55 -0.16 3.69
CA GLY A 87 -11.22 -0.72 3.53
C GLY A 87 -10.14 0.17 4.13
N LEU A 88 -10.21 1.47 3.85
CA LEU A 88 -9.31 2.47 4.44
C LEU A 88 -9.38 2.48 5.97
N ARG A 89 -10.57 2.36 6.56
CA ARG A 89 -10.76 2.32 8.02
C ARG A 89 -10.11 1.10 8.65
N PHE A 90 -10.20 -0.05 7.98
CA PHE A 90 -9.74 -1.34 8.52
C PHE A 90 -8.36 -1.77 7.99
N GLY A 91 -7.71 -0.94 7.16
CA GLY A 91 -6.40 -1.24 6.59
C GLY A 91 -6.41 -2.42 5.61
N ILE A 92 -7.51 -2.63 4.89
CA ILE A 92 -7.66 -3.67 3.86
C ILE A 92 -8.22 -3.07 2.56
N SER A 93 -7.97 -3.70 1.43
CA SER A 93 -8.49 -3.20 0.15
C SER A 93 -9.98 -3.47 -0.01
N TYR A 94 -10.67 -2.67 -0.83
CA TYR A 94 -12.07 -2.92 -1.15
C TYR A 94 -12.25 -4.27 -1.87
N GLN A 95 -11.27 -4.72 -2.67
CA GLN A 95 -11.30 -6.02 -3.33
C GLN A 95 -11.19 -7.17 -2.31
N GLU A 96 -10.39 -7.02 -1.26
CA GLU A 96 -10.33 -7.99 -0.16
C GLU A 96 -11.65 -8.05 0.60
N ILE A 97 -12.30 -6.90 0.83
CA ILE A 97 -13.65 -6.89 1.41
C ILE A 97 -14.64 -7.59 0.47
N MET A 98 -14.61 -7.31 -0.83
CA MET A 98 -15.49 -7.95 -1.80
C MET A 98 -15.29 -9.46 -1.82
N ALA A 99 -14.05 -9.92 -1.90
CA ALA A 99 -13.72 -11.34 -1.92
C ALA A 99 -14.19 -12.05 -0.65
N ALA A 100 -13.91 -11.45 0.52
CA ALA A 100 -14.30 -12.00 1.82
C ALA A 100 -15.81 -12.06 2.03
N ASN A 101 -16.58 -11.22 1.33
CA ASN A 101 -18.04 -11.13 1.41
C ASN A 101 -18.75 -11.70 0.19
N GLY A 102 -18.03 -12.31 -0.77
CA GLY A 102 -18.60 -12.83 -2.01
C GLY A 102 -19.29 -11.77 -2.87
N LEU A 103 -18.89 -10.50 -2.77
CA LEU A 103 -19.48 -9.40 -3.54
C LEU A 103 -18.96 -9.43 -4.97
N THR A 104 -19.87 -9.34 -5.93
CA THR A 104 -19.57 -9.24 -7.37
C THR A 104 -19.55 -7.80 -7.89
N SER A 105 -19.90 -6.84 -7.03
CA SER A 105 -19.89 -5.40 -7.33
C SER A 105 -19.52 -4.57 -6.10
N GLU A 106 -19.14 -3.32 -6.31
CA GLU A 106 -18.76 -2.41 -5.22
C GLU A 106 -19.95 -1.79 -4.47
N TYR A 107 -21.18 -2.07 -4.90
CA TYR A 107 -22.38 -1.53 -4.29
C TYR A 107 -22.66 -2.18 -2.93
N ILE A 108 -22.78 -1.33 -1.91
CA ILE A 108 -23.17 -1.69 -0.55
C ILE A 108 -24.31 -0.79 -0.06
N TYR A 109 -25.09 -1.29 0.89
CA TYR A 109 -26.24 -0.57 1.43
C TYR A 109 -26.10 -0.32 2.93
N PRO A 110 -26.53 0.85 3.46
CA PRO A 110 -26.59 1.07 4.89
C PRO A 110 -27.36 -0.04 5.60
N GLY A 111 -26.82 -0.55 6.70
CA GLY A 111 -27.32 -1.71 7.44
C GLY A 111 -26.81 -3.07 6.96
N GLN A 112 -26.16 -3.15 5.80
CA GLN A 112 -25.50 -4.38 5.35
C GLN A 112 -24.36 -4.74 6.30
N THR A 113 -24.26 -6.00 6.71
CA THR A 113 -23.14 -6.48 7.52
C THR A 113 -22.09 -7.11 6.61
N LEU A 114 -20.86 -6.62 6.71
CA LEU A 114 -19.69 -7.13 6.01
C LEU A 114 -18.75 -7.81 7.01
N TRP A 115 -18.27 -8.99 6.65
CA TRP A 115 -17.09 -9.58 7.27
C TRP A 115 -15.84 -8.83 6.80
N ILE A 116 -15.13 -8.20 7.72
CA ILE A 116 -13.90 -7.46 7.48
C ILE A 116 -12.75 -8.31 7.99
N PRO A 117 -11.98 -8.97 7.12
CA PRO A 117 -10.81 -9.71 7.53
C PRO A 117 -9.81 -8.79 8.24
N GLU A 118 -9.26 -9.25 9.34
CA GLU A 118 -8.16 -8.57 10.03
C GLU A 118 -6.86 -9.07 9.40
N ARG A 119 -6.07 -8.16 8.82
CA ARG A 119 -4.65 -8.46 8.64
C ARG A 119 -4.01 -8.36 10.00
N GLY A 120 -3.36 -9.45 10.43
CA GLY A 120 -2.41 -9.34 11.52
C GLY A 120 -1.43 -8.21 11.22
N VAL A 121 -0.96 -7.51 12.23
CA VAL A 121 0.17 -6.60 12.05
C VAL A 121 1.44 -7.43 12.27
N LEU A 122 2.31 -7.57 11.27
CA LEU A 122 3.69 -8.00 11.53
C LEU A 122 4.37 -6.93 12.39
N SER A 123 4.28 -7.08 13.71
CA SER A 123 5.20 -6.44 14.63
C SER A 123 6.55 -7.15 14.49
N LEU A 124 7.38 -6.68 13.54
CA LEU A 124 8.82 -6.92 13.60
C LEU A 124 9.42 -5.99 14.67
N ALA A 125 9.13 -6.30 15.93
CA ALA A 125 9.84 -5.69 17.04
C ALA A 125 11.31 -6.10 16.99
N SER A 126 12.19 -5.19 16.61
CA SER A 126 13.53 -5.12 17.22
C SER A 126 14.14 -3.72 17.10
N ARG A 127 14.06 -3.00 18.23
CA ARG A 127 15.04 -2.04 18.76
C ARG A 127 15.48 -0.91 17.83
N GLY A 128 14.72 0.19 17.89
CA GLY A 128 15.16 1.53 17.47
C GLY A 128 14.12 2.24 16.62
N GLY A 129 13.17 2.95 17.25
CA GLY A 129 12.33 4.01 16.64
C GLY A 129 11.90 3.82 15.18
N LYS A 130 11.53 2.61 14.77
CA LYS A 130 11.22 2.29 13.38
C LYS A 130 9.76 2.66 13.13
N ILE A 131 9.53 3.58 12.19
CA ILE A 131 8.18 3.97 11.77
C ILE A 131 7.46 2.69 11.33
N SER A 132 6.34 2.37 11.99
CA SER A 132 5.48 1.25 11.61
C SER A 132 4.61 1.69 10.45
N TYR A 133 4.54 0.89 9.39
CA TYR A 133 3.71 1.16 8.22
C TYR A 133 3.18 -0.13 7.60
N THR A 134 2.01 -0.09 6.99
CA THR A 134 1.44 -1.22 6.22
C THR A 134 1.95 -1.24 4.77
N PRO A 135 1.83 -2.36 4.04
CA PRO A 135 2.07 -2.39 2.59
C PRO A 135 1.26 -1.33 1.82
N GLU A 136 0.04 -1.03 2.26
CA GLU A 136 -0.83 0.01 1.68
C GLU A 136 -0.27 1.40 1.94
N GLU A 137 0.25 1.65 3.14
CA GLU A 137 0.92 2.91 3.46
C GLU A 137 2.24 3.07 2.69
N PHE A 138 2.94 1.97 2.44
CA PHE A 138 4.10 1.97 1.54
C PHE A 138 3.69 2.28 0.09
N ASP A 139 2.63 1.67 -0.41
CA ASP A 139 2.07 1.95 -1.74
C ASP A 139 1.60 3.41 -1.85
N LEU A 140 0.89 3.90 -0.83
CA LEU A 140 0.42 5.28 -0.75
C LEU A 140 1.58 6.27 -0.69
N LEU A 141 2.64 5.96 0.05
CA LEU A 141 3.85 6.78 0.07
C LEU A 141 4.53 6.81 -1.31
N ALA A 142 4.60 5.67 -2.01
CA ALA A 142 5.13 5.62 -3.37
C ALA A 142 4.25 6.38 -4.38
N ARG A 143 2.92 6.31 -4.23
CA ARG A 143 1.96 7.11 -5.00
C ARG A 143 2.17 8.60 -4.79
N LEU A 144 2.34 9.03 -3.54
CA LEU A 144 2.64 10.41 -3.24
C LEU A 144 3.93 10.86 -3.91
N VAL A 145 5.02 10.08 -3.76
CA VAL A 145 6.29 10.38 -4.42
C VAL A 145 6.12 10.52 -5.92
N TYR A 146 5.36 9.62 -6.53
CA TYR A 146 5.12 9.67 -7.97
C TYR A 146 4.28 10.89 -8.36
N ALA A 147 3.25 11.23 -7.61
CA ALA A 147 2.40 12.37 -7.93
C ALA A 147 3.12 13.72 -7.73
N GLU A 148 3.87 13.87 -6.65
CA GLU A 148 4.52 15.12 -6.27
C GLU A 148 5.88 15.32 -6.94
N ALA A 149 6.63 14.25 -7.23
CA ALA A 149 8.03 14.33 -7.66
C ALA A 149 8.35 13.52 -8.93
N ARG A 150 7.35 13.15 -9.74
CA ARG A 150 7.62 12.59 -11.07
C ARG A 150 8.36 13.61 -11.93
N GLY A 151 9.51 13.20 -12.47
CA GLY A 151 10.37 14.05 -13.30
C GLY A 151 11.43 14.81 -12.49
N GLU A 152 11.35 14.79 -11.16
CA GLU A 152 12.40 15.34 -10.30
C GLU A 152 13.62 14.42 -10.24
N PRO A 153 14.81 14.97 -9.93
CA PRO A 153 15.99 14.16 -9.58
C PRO A 153 15.65 13.14 -8.49
N TYR A 154 16.29 11.98 -8.52
CA TYR A 154 16.00 10.89 -7.57
C TYR A 154 16.09 11.34 -6.09
N ALA A 155 17.04 12.23 -5.77
CA ALA A 155 17.14 12.82 -4.44
C ALA A 155 15.88 13.60 -4.01
N GLY A 156 15.21 14.28 -4.96
CA GLY A 156 13.96 15.00 -4.72
C GLY A 156 12.79 14.05 -4.46
N GLN A 157 12.73 12.91 -5.17
CA GLN A 157 11.75 11.86 -4.92
C GLN A 157 11.90 11.28 -3.50
N VAL A 158 13.13 11.00 -3.06
CA VAL A 158 13.40 10.53 -1.68
C VAL A 158 13.03 11.63 -0.67
N ALA A 159 13.34 12.89 -0.96
CA ALA A 159 13.05 14.02 -0.07
C ALA A 159 11.55 14.24 0.16
N VAL A 160 10.69 14.06 -0.86
CA VAL A 160 9.23 14.12 -0.68
C VAL A 160 8.74 13.04 0.29
N ALA A 161 9.19 11.80 0.14
CA ALA A 161 8.84 10.74 1.09
C ALA A 161 9.37 11.05 2.50
N ALA A 162 10.60 11.57 2.61
CA ALA A 162 11.20 11.91 3.90
C ALA A 162 10.41 13.00 4.64
N VAL A 163 9.82 13.98 3.95
CA VAL A 163 8.95 15.00 4.56
C VAL A 163 7.76 14.36 5.28
N VAL A 164 7.12 13.35 4.67
CA VAL A 164 6.02 12.61 5.34
C VAL A 164 6.52 11.95 6.62
N LEU A 165 7.69 11.30 6.57
CA LEU A 165 8.27 10.63 7.73
C LEU A 165 8.73 11.61 8.83
N ASN A 166 9.16 12.81 8.45
CA ASN A 166 9.48 13.89 9.38
C ASN A 166 8.22 14.41 10.08
N ARG A 167 7.10 14.55 9.35
CA ARG A 167 5.80 14.89 9.94
C ARG A 167 5.34 13.84 10.96
N LEU A 168 5.50 12.55 10.68
CA LEU A 168 5.17 11.49 11.66
C LEU A 168 5.92 11.65 12.99
N ARG A 169 7.19 12.09 12.93
CA ARG A 169 8.03 12.34 14.11
C ARG A 169 7.66 13.63 14.83
N ASP A 170 7.15 14.63 14.11
CA ASP A 170 6.76 15.93 14.67
C ASP A 170 5.40 15.86 15.39
N GLY A 171 5.35 16.36 16.63
CA GLY A 171 4.16 16.31 17.49
C GLY A 171 2.92 17.02 16.95
N ARG A 172 3.07 17.88 15.93
CA ARG A 172 1.98 18.69 15.35
C ARG A 172 1.18 17.97 14.27
N PHE A 173 1.67 16.86 13.74
CA PHE A 173 1.06 16.15 12.62
C PHE A 173 0.51 14.78 13.03
N PRO A 174 -0.37 14.18 12.20
CA PRO A 174 -0.84 12.81 12.40
C PRO A 174 0.29 11.78 12.50
N LYS A 175 -0.02 10.63 13.10
CA LYS A 175 0.96 9.58 13.44
C LYS A 175 0.93 8.35 12.53
N THR A 176 0.23 8.44 11.40
CA THR A 176 0.19 7.43 10.34
C THR A 176 0.52 8.06 9.00
N ILE A 177 1.12 7.30 8.07
CA ILE A 177 1.47 7.81 6.74
C ILE A 177 0.20 8.28 6.04
N ALA A 178 -0.86 7.47 6.10
CA ALA A 178 -2.15 7.85 5.56
C ALA A 178 -2.70 9.14 6.19
N GLY A 179 -2.60 9.29 7.52
CA GLY A 179 -3.06 10.50 8.21
C GLY A 179 -2.34 11.76 7.75
N VAL A 180 -1.02 11.68 7.53
CA VAL A 180 -0.24 12.81 7.02
C VAL A 180 -0.59 13.14 5.56
N ILE A 181 -0.79 12.11 4.72
CA ILE A 181 -1.06 12.28 3.29
C ILE A 181 -2.48 12.82 3.05
N TYR A 182 -3.45 12.38 3.85
CA TYR A 182 -4.85 12.78 3.72
C TYR A 182 -5.23 13.99 4.59
N GLU A 183 -4.27 14.67 5.22
CA GLU A 183 -4.59 15.95 5.88
C GLU A 183 -5.18 16.94 4.85
N PRO A 184 -6.24 17.69 5.22
CA PRO A 184 -6.83 18.68 4.33
C PRO A 184 -5.78 19.63 3.76
N ASP A 185 -5.76 19.76 2.43
CA ASP A 185 -4.86 20.64 1.67
C ASP A 185 -3.35 20.37 1.86
N ALA A 186 -2.97 19.22 2.43
CA ALA A 186 -1.56 18.86 2.63
C ALA A 186 -0.83 18.55 1.30
N PHE A 187 -1.55 17.96 0.35
CA PHE A 187 -1.04 17.53 -0.95
C PHE A 187 -2.12 17.71 -2.03
N GLU A 188 -1.85 18.57 -3.02
CA GLU A 188 -2.79 18.83 -4.12
C GLU A 188 -3.09 17.56 -4.94
N SER A 189 -2.11 16.66 -5.04
CA SER A 189 -2.24 15.37 -5.73
C SER A 189 -3.38 14.49 -5.21
N VAL A 190 -3.77 14.66 -3.94
CA VAL A 190 -4.90 13.95 -3.35
C VAL A 190 -6.22 14.48 -3.89
N THR A 191 -6.37 15.80 -3.93
CA THR A 191 -7.60 16.48 -4.37
C THR A 191 -7.81 16.37 -5.88
N ASN A 192 -6.73 16.46 -6.67
CA ASN A 192 -6.81 16.38 -8.13
C ASN A 192 -6.77 14.93 -8.68
N GLY A 193 -6.70 13.93 -7.79
CA GLY A 193 -6.75 12.51 -8.13
C GLY A 193 -5.45 11.92 -8.69
N GLN A 194 -4.36 12.69 -8.80
CA GLN A 194 -3.06 12.18 -9.25
C GLN A 194 -2.47 11.13 -8.31
N ILE A 195 -2.84 11.16 -7.03
CA ILE A 195 -2.44 10.14 -6.04
C ILE A 195 -2.90 8.72 -6.45
N TRP A 196 -3.91 8.60 -7.32
CA TRP A 196 -4.44 7.31 -7.76
C TRP A 196 -3.70 6.71 -8.97
N LEU A 197 -2.77 7.46 -9.57
CA LEU A 197 -1.95 6.97 -10.68
C LEU A 197 -1.04 5.83 -10.24
N GLN A 198 -0.73 4.92 -11.17
CA GLN A 198 0.19 3.83 -10.90
C GLN A 198 1.63 4.36 -10.75
N PRO A 199 2.30 4.13 -9.61
CA PRO A 199 3.69 4.55 -9.42
C PRO A 199 4.65 3.76 -10.31
N ASN A 200 5.75 4.40 -10.70
CA ASN A 200 6.86 3.71 -11.37
C ASN A 200 7.84 3.09 -10.35
N ALA A 201 8.80 2.30 -10.85
CA ALA A 201 9.79 1.64 -9.99
C ALA A 201 10.66 2.62 -9.16
N THR A 202 10.96 3.80 -9.71
CA THR A 202 11.79 4.81 -9.00
C THR A 202 11.07 5.38 -7.79
N ALA A 203 9.74 5.58 -7.86
CA ALA A 203 8.95 6.07 -6.74
C ALA A 203 8.91 5.07 -5.58
N TYR A 204 8.72 3.76 -5.85
CA TYR A 204 8.82 2.73 -4.82
C TYR A 204 10.21 2.64 -4.20
N GLN A 205 11.26 2.78 -5.00
CA GLN A 205 12.63 2.79 -4.50
C GLN A 205 12.87 3.99 -3.59
N ALA A 206 12.41 5.17 -3.98
CA ALA A 206 12.59 6.39 -3.21
C ALA A 206 11.83 6.34 -1.86
N ALA A 207 10.57 5.86 -1.86
CA ALA A 207 9.80 5.63 -0.65
C ALA A 207 10.52 4.64 0.29
N ARG A 208 11.08 3.55 -0.26
CA ARG A 208 11.84 2.56 0.51
C ARG A 208 13.10 3.16 1.14
N GLU A 209 13.85 3.98 0.40
CA GLU A 209 15.05 4.64 0.91
C GLU A 209 14.71 5.62 2.04
N ALA A 210 13.62 6.39 1.90
CA ALA A 210 13.16 7.26 2.97
C ALA A 210 12.77 6.47 4.23
N LEU A 211 12.02 5.38 4.08
CA LEU A 211 11.64 4.49 5.18
C LEU A 211 12.84 3.79 5.84
N ALA A 212 13.91 3.58 5.08
CA ALA A 212 15.20 3.11 5.60
C ALA A 212 15.99 4.20 6.35
N GLY A 213 15.49 5.44 6.39
CA GLY A 213 16.04 6.56 7.15
C GLY A 213 16.79 7.60 6.31
N LYS A 214 16.83 7.47 4.99
CA LYS A 214 17.48 8.47 4.13
C LYS A 214 16.63 9.73 4.04
N ASP A 215 17.21 10.88 4.39
CA ASP A 215 16.51 12.16 4.32
C ASP A 215 17.39 13.24 3.64
N PRO A 216 17.32 13.37 2.30
CA PRO A 216 18.00 14.44 1.58
C PRO A 216 17.42 15.83 1.85
N SER A 217 16.21 15.92 2.40
CA SER A 217 15.56 17.20 2.70
C SER A 217 16.15 17.89 3.94
N GLY A 218 16.91 17.15 4.76
CA GLY A 218 17.55 17.67 5.97
C GLY A 218 16.59 17.93 7.12
N GLY A 219 15.52 17.14 7.25
CA GLY A 219 14.52 17.30 8.31
C GLY A 219 13.36 18.24 7.94
N ALA A 220 13.13 18.50 6.66
CA ALA A 220 12.07 19.40 6.23
C ALA A 220 10.67 18.84 6.57
N LEU A 221 9.74 19.76 6.85
CA LEU A 221 8.32 19.49 7.10
C LEU A 221 7.42 19.99 5.98
N PHE A 222 7.95 20.87 5.12
CA PHE A 222 7.24 21.49 4.02
C PHE A 222 8.11 21.48 2.77
N PHE A 223 7.45 21.41 1.61
CA PHE A 223 8.09 21.70 0.34
C PHE A 223 7.12 22.42 -0.59
N TRP A 224 7.65 23.13 -1.58
CA TRP A 224 6.86 23.75 -2.65
C TRP A 224 7.70 23.93 -3.91
N ASN A 225 7.02 24.04 -5.05
CA ASN A 225 7.65 24.50 -6.28
C ASN A 225 7.65 26.05 -6.30
N PRO A 226 8.82 26.72 -6.31
CA PRO A 226 8.90 28.17 -6.24
C PRO A 226 8.33 28.87 -7.48
N ALA A 227 8.21 28.16 -8.62
CA ALA A 227 7.64 28.70 -9.84
C ALA A 227 6.10 28.76 -9.83
N THR A 228 5.44 27.94 -9.00
CA THR A 228 3.98 27.83 -8.96
C THR A 228 3.37 28.18 -7.60
N ALA A 229 4.16 28.29 -6.54
CA ALA A 229 3.67 28.58 -5.20
C ALA A 229 3.01 29.96 -5.10
N THR A 230 1.72 29.96 -4.76
CA THR A 230 0.90 31.17 -4.60
C THR A 230 0.75 31.63 -3.15
N SER A 231 0.96 30.73 -2.17
CA SER A 231 0.79 31.04 -0.75
C SER A 231 1.93 31.92 -0.22
N PRO A 232 1.65 33.12 0.33
CA PRO A 232 2.69 33.96 0.95
C PRO A 232 3.35 33.30 2.17
N TRP A 233 2.62 32.39 2.84
CA TRP A 233 3.09 31.74 4.07
C TRP A 233 4.33 30.87 3.83
N VAL A 234 4.45 30.17 2.69
CA VAL A 234 5.61 29.27 2.46
C VAL A 234 6.93 30.04 2.42
N TRP A 235 6.90 31.29 1.97
CA TRP A 235 8.08 32.17 1.89
C TRP A 235 8.53 32.73 3.25
N THR A 236 7.74 32.51 4.30
CA THR A 236 8.12 32.84 5.68
C THR A 236 8.85 31.70 6.39
N ARG A 237 8.90 30.50 5.79
CA ARG A 237 9.52 29.30 6.37
C ARG A 237 11.04 29.35 6.25
N LYS A 238 11.74 28.62 7.12
CA LYS A 238 13.20 28.51 7.06
C LYS A 238 13.58 27.47 6.02
N ILE A 239 14.12 27.92 4.88
CA ILE A 239 14.60 27.04 3.81
C ILE A 239 15.79 26.20 4.30
N ILE A 240 15.74 24.90 4.03
CA ILE A 240 16.77 23.91 4.38
C ILE A 240 17.53 23.46 3.14
N ALA A 241 16.81 23.16 2.05
CA ALA A 241 17.40 22.63 0.82
C ALA A 241 16.60 23.04 -0.42
N VAL A 242 17.26 22.99 -1.57
CA VAL A 242 16.63 23.06 -2.89
C VAL A 242 17.10 21.84 -3.67
N ILE A 243 16.15 21.01 -4.11
CA ILE A 243 16.44 19.76 -4.83
C ILE A 243 15.51 19.70 -6.04
N GLY A 244 16.11 19.74 -7.23
CA GLY A 244 15.34 19.88 -8.47
C GLY A 244 14.51 21.16 -8.46
N ASN A 245 13.22 21.05 -8.73
CA ASN A 245 12.28 22.18 -8.73
C ASN A 245 11.62 22.43 -7.37
N HIS A 246 12.00 21.70 -6.31
CA HIS A 246 11.41 21.88 -4.98
C HIS A 246 12.33 22.62 -4.01
N VAL A 247 11.73 23.54 -3.27
CA VAL A 247 12.29 24.12 -2.05
C VAL A 247 11.76 23.32 -0.86
N PHE A 248 12.63 22.96 0.09
CA PHE A 248 12.30 22.23 1.32
C PHE A 248 12.58 23.10 2.54
N ALA A 249 11.68 23.11 3.52
CA ALA A 249 11.74 24.02 4.67
C ALA A 249 11.12 23.46 5.97
N ILE A 250 11.34 24.19 7.08
CA ILE A 250 10.74 23.98 8.40
C ILE A 250 9.97 25.22 8.88
#